data_AF-A0A483YYR4-F1
#
_entry.id   AF-A0A483YYR4-F1
#
_cell.length_a   1.000
_cell.length_b   1.000
_cell.length_c   1.000
_cell.angle_alpha   90.00
_cell.angle_beta   90.00
_cell.angle_gamma   90.00
#
_symmetry.space_group_name_H-M   'P 1'
#
loop_
_entity.id
_entity.type
_entity.pdbx_description
1 polymer ?
#
loop_
_entity_poly.entity_id
_entity_poly.type
_entity_poly.pdbx_seq_one_letter_code
_entity_poly.pdbx_strand_id
1 'polypeptide(L)'
;TFYGITDAESEAFMGLAPRVNTLSTSKAASAENVFSAGGSGSTNTSIWFMSWGENTAHMIYPEGMVAGFQHQDLGIDLVSDANGGQFLAYRDEFKWHLGLSVRDWRSISRICNIDVTTLSKDAATGADLISMMVDAYYARDVAMLGDGKEVIYCNKTIHAWLHKQAMNAKNVN
;
A
#
# COMPACT_ATOMS: atom_id res chain seq x y z
N THR A 1 2.80 5.59 -1.48
CA THR A 1 2.37 4.96 -0.22
C THR A 1 2.93 3.56 0.00
N PHE A 2 2.75 2.59 -0.92
CA PHE A 2 3.16 1.20 -0.65
C PHE A 2 4.66 0.91 -0.84
N TYR A 3 5.25 1.27 -1.98
CA TYR A 3 6.60 0.79 -2.37
C TYR A 3 7.72 1.85 -2.30
N GLY A 4 7.46 3.02 -1.68
CA GLY A 4 8.50 4.06 -1.53
C GLY A 4 9.63 3.57 -0.62
N ILE A 5 10.88 3.80 -1.01
CA ILE A 5 12.08 3.40 -0.26
C ILE A 5 13.08 4.55 -0.31
N THR A 6 13.46 5.09 0.84
CA THR A 6 14.38 6.22 0.98
C THR A 6 15.81 5.90 0.55
N ASP A 7 16.20 4.62 0.60
CA ASP A 7 17.55 4.19 0.21
C ASP A 7 17.75 4.22 -1.31
N ALA A 8 16.68 3.98 -2.08
CA ALA A 8 16.70 4.04 -3.54
C ALA A 8 16.36 5.45 -4.03
N GLU A 9 15.36 6.07 -3.40
CA GLU A 9 14.83 7.38 -3.77
C GLU A 9 14.76 8.25 -2.51
N SER A 10 15.84 8.97 -2.21
CA SER A 10 15.97 9.79 -0.98
C SER A 10 14.86 10.84 -0.85
N GLU A 11 14.33 11.32 -1.98
CA GLU A 11 13.24 12.30 -2.04
C GLU A 11 11.87 11.68 -1.75
N ALA A 12 11.74 10.35 -1.84
CA ALA A 12 10.50 9.64 -1.58
C ALA A 12 10.36 9.28 -0.10
N PHE A 13 9.15 9.38 0.44
CA PHE A 13 8.89 8.88 1.78
C PHE A 13 8.87 7.34 1.83
N MET A 14 9.33 6.79 2.97
CA MET A 14 9.32 5.36 3.24
C MET A 14 7.88 4.81 3.28
N GLY A 15 7.57 3.90 2.37
CA GLY A 15 6.27 3.23 2.26
C GLY A 15 6.09 2.06 3.22
N LEU A 16 5.07 1.25 2.95
CA LEU A 16 4.72 0.08 3.77
C LEU A 16 5.54 -1.16 3.42
N ALA A 17 5.81 -1.42 2.14
CA ALA A 17 6.60 -2.54 1.64
C ALA A 17 7.94 -2.74 2.35
N PRO A 18 8.79 -1.70 2.50
CA PRO A 18 10.05 -1.85 3.23
C PRO A 18 9.88 -2.11 4.73
N ARG A 19 8.76 -1.69 5.35
CA ARG A 19 8.48 -1.89 6.79
C ARG A 19 8.00 -3.32 7.12
N VAL A 20 7.45 -4.03 6.13
CA VAL A 20 6.99 -5.43 6.22
C VAL A 20 7.55 -6.24 5.04
N ASN A 21 8.88 -6.23 4.92
CA ASN A 21 9.60 -6.86 3.81
C ASN A 21 10.13 -8.27 4.11
N THR A 22 10.09 -8.71 5.36
CA THR A 22 10.73 -9.95 5.81
C THR A 22 9.73 -10.90 6.47
N LEU A 23 9.98 -12.19 6.30
CA LEU A 23 9.26 -13.28 6.96
C LEU A 23 9.97 -13.73 8.25
N SER A 24 11.10 -13.12 8.58
CA SER A 24 11.96 -13.54 9.67
C SER A 24 11.77 -12.61 10.88
N THR A 25 11.15 -13.14 11.94
CA THR A 25 10.93 -12.42 13.20
C THR A 25 12.23 -12.04 13.90
N SER A 26 13.32 -12.75 13.64
CA SER A 26 14.67 -12.38 14.11
C SER A 26 15.26 -11.16 13.39
N LYS A 27 14.74 -10.78 12.21
CA LYS A 27 15.13 -9.56 11.49
C LYS A 27 14.22 -8.38 11.77
N ALA A 28 12.92 -8.62 11.91
CA ALA A 28 11.95 -7.61 12.27
C ALA A 28 10.75 -8.23 12.99
N ALA A 29 10.32 -7.63 14.10
CA ALA A 29 9.11 -8.07 14.82
C ALA A 29 7.86 -8.02 13.92
N SER A 30 7.82 -7.09 12.96
CA SER A 30 6.72 -6.95 12.01
C SER A 30 6.51 -8.16 11.10
N ALA A 31 7.47 -9.08 11.02
CA ALA A 31 7.36 -10.32 10.27
C ALA A 31 6.24 -11.25 10.75
N GLU A 32 5.78 -11.11 12.01
CA GLU A 32 4.63 -11.86 12.54
C GLU A 32 3.35 -11.60 11.73
N ASN A 33 3.23 -10.41 11.13
CA ASN A 33 2.09 -10.01 10.33
C ASN A 33 2.33 -10.16 8.81
N VAL A 34 3.37 -10.89 8.41
CA VAL A 34 3.71 -11.12 7.00
C VAL A 34 3.54 -12.59 6.65
N PHE A 35 2.57 -12.86 5.77
CA PHE A 35 2.19 -14.19 5.33
C PHE A 35 2.66 -14.40 3.89
N SER A 36 3.38 -15.50 3.63
CA SER A 36 3.82 -15.83 2.26
C SER A 36 2.86 -16.81 1.60
N ALA A 37 2.39 -16.47 0.41
CA ALA A 37 1.60 -17.36 -0.45
C ALA A 37 2.46 -18.33 -1.29
N GLY A 38 3.78 -18.35 -1.05
CA GLY A 38 4.70 -19.34 -1.64
C GLY A 38 5.09 -19.11 -3.10
N GLY A 39 4.53 -18.10 -3.77
CA GLY A 39 4.91 -17.73 -5.13
C GLY A 39 6.36 -17.27 -5.25
N SER A 40 6.95 -17.45 -6.42
CA SER A 40 8.32 -17.03 -6.73
C SER A 40 8.38 -16.42 -8.13
N GLY A 41 9.38 -15.58 -8.39
CA GLY A 41 9.51 -14.89 -9.68
C GLY A 41 8.74 -13.56 -9.75
N SER A 42 8.42 -13.14 -10.97
CA SER A 42 7.94 -11.78 -11.29
C SER A 42 6.42 -11.63 -11.40
N THR A 43 5.67 -12.74 -11.34
CA THR A 43 4.20 -12.75 -11.43
C THR A 43 3.52 -12.60 -10.06
N ASN A 44 4.30 -12.26 -9.04
CA ASN A 44 3.85 -12.18 -7.67
C ASN A 44 3.18 -10.83 -7.35
N THR A 45 2.13 -10.89 -6.56
CA THR A 45 1.46 -9.72 -6.01
C THR A 45 1.24 -9.86 -4.50
N SER A 46 0.56 -8.89 -3.89
CA SER A 46 0.30 -8.87 -2.45
C SER A 46 -1.05 -8.26 -2.10
N ILE A 47 -1.60 -8.70 -0.96
CA ILE A 47 -2.76 -8.12 -0.30
C ILE A 47 -2.30 -7.43 0.98
N TRP A 48 -2.92 -6.30 1.29
CA TRP A 48 -2.56 -5.44 2.42
C TRP A 48 -3.78 -5.19 3.29
N PHE A 49 -3.61 -5.36 4.60
CA PHE A 49 -4.60 -4.99 5.60
C PHE A 49 -4.05 -3.81 6.38
N MET A 50 -4.86 -2.78 6.56
CA MET A 50 -4.44 -1.55 7.22
C MET A 50 -5.55 -1.01 8.11
N SER A 51 -5.18 -0.55 9.29
CA SER A 51 -6.04 0.30 10.12
C SER A 51 -5.56 1.74 10.04
N TRP A 52 -6.37 2.62 9.44
CA TRP A 52 -6.10 4.05 9.37
C TRP A 52 -6.63 4.77 10.60
N GLY A 53 -5.73 5.37 11.38
CA GLY A 53 -6.06 5.95 12.67
C GLY A 53 -4.91 6.79 13.21
N GLU A 54 -5.21 7.63 14.18
CA GLU A 54 -4.20 8.52 14.76
C GLU A 54 -3.12 7.71 15.47
N ASN A 55 -3.49 6.68 16.24
CA ASN A 55 -2.52 5.84 16.96
C ASN A 55 -1.98 4.65 16.15
N THR A 56 -2.49 4.41 14.95
CA THR A 56 -2.08 3.29 14.07
C THR A 56 -1.20 3.80 12.92
N ALA A 57 -1.71 3.78 11.68
CA ALA A 57 -1.07 4.35 10.51
C ALA A 57 -1.87 5.56 10.02
N HIS A 58 -1.17 6.65 9.69
CA HIS A 58 -1.77 7.86 9.13
C HIS A 58 -0.78 8.60 8.24
N MET A 59 -1.32 9.42 7.36
CA MET A 59 -0.53 10.32 6.53
C MET A 59 -0.17 11.56 7.34
N ILE A 60 1.03 12.09 7.11
CA ILE A 60 1.52 13.33 7.71
C ILE A 60 1.85 14.34 6.61
N TYR A 61 1.85 15.61 6.98
CA TYR A 61 2.27 16.71 6.12
C TYR A 61 3.00 17.75 7.00
N PRO A 62 3.87 18.59 6.43
CA PRO A 62 4.61 19.59 7.19
C PRO A 62 3.68 20.62 7.84
N GLU A 63 4.03 21.07 9.04
CA GLU A 63 3.31 22.15 9.73
C GLU A 63 3.31 23.43 8.87
N GLY A 64 2.18 24.15 8.84
CA GLY A 64 2.01 25.36 8.04
C GLY A 64 1.69 25.13 6.56
N MET A 65 1.77 23.88 6.06
CA MET A 65 1.31 23.51 4.71
C MET A 65 -0.14 23.02 4.74
N VAL A 66 -0.88 23.24 3.65
CA VAL A 66 -2.22 22.64 3.49
C VAL A 66 -2.07 21.18 3.08
N ALA A 67 -2.75 20.28 3.79
CA ALA A 67 -2.78 18.87 3.46
C ALA A 67 -3.42 18.63 2.09
N GLY A 68 -2.85 17.71 1.31
CA GLY A 68 -3.42 17.28 0.03
C GLY A 68 -2.74 17.92 -1.18
N PHE A 69 -3.33 17.63 -2.34
CA PHE A 69 -2.86 18.13 -3.62
C PHE A 69 -3.25 19.60 -3.79
N GLN A 70 -2.26 20.43 -4.07
CA GLN A 70 -2.44 21.85 -4.30
C GLN A 70 -2.16 22.16 -5.75
N HIS A 71 -3.10 22.87 -6.37
CA HIS A 71 -2.94 23.46 -7.68
C HIS A 71 -3.01 24.97 -7.54
N GLN A 72 -1.99 25.65 -8.03
CA GLN A 72 -1.92 27.10 -8.08
C GLN A 72 -1.66 27.54 -9.52
N ASP A 73 -2.61 28.27 -10.09
CA ASP A 73 -2.43 29.00 -11.34
C ASP A 73 -1.58 30.25 -11.04
N LEU A 74 -0.39 30.33 -11.64
CA LEU A 74 0.54 31.46 -11.51
C LEU A 74 0.27 32.53 -12.58
N GLY A 75 -0.59 32.24 -13.56
CA GLY A 75 -0.95 33.13 -14.64
C GLY A 75 0.12 33.21 -15.73
N ILE A 76 0.12 34.35 -16.43
CA ILE A 76 1.06 34.63 -17.52
C ILE A 76 2.36 35.17 -16.94
N ASP A 77 3.47 34.53 -17.31
CA ASP A 77 4.80 34.94 -16.94
C ASP A 77 5.71 35.01 -18.17
N LEU A 78 6.79 35.78 -18.06
CA LEU A 78 7.78 35.94 -19.12
C LEU A 78 8.87 34.88 -18.96
N VAL A 79 8.98 33.97 -19.91
CA VAL A 79 9.93 32.85 -19.88
C VAL A 79 11.02 33.06 -20.93
N SER A 80 12.25 32.72 -20.57
CA SER A 80 13.39 32.77 -21.49
C SER A 80 13.46 31.50 -22.34
N ASP A 81 13.68 31.66 -23.64
CA ASP A 81 14.03 30.57 -24.55
C ASP A 81 15.53 30.21 -24.46
N ALA A 82 15.94 29.14 -25.16
CA ALA A 82 17.31 28.66 -25.16
C ALA A 82 18.33 29.62 -25.81
N ASN A 83 17.87 30.59 -26.61
CA ASN A 83 18.68 31.59 -27.31
C ASN A 83 18.66 32.97 -26.62
N GLY A 84 18.02 33.08 -25.44
CA GLY A 84 17.91 34.32 -24.68
C GLY A 84 16.75 35.24 -25.10
N GLY A 85 15.88 34.80 -26.01
CA GLY A 85 14.62 35.47 -26.31
C GLY A 85 13.61 35.31 -25.16
N GLN A 86 12.71 36.27 -25.00
CA GLN A 86 11.68 36.24 -23.96
C GLN A 86 10.30 36.11 -24.60
N PHE A 87 9.46 35.22 -24.08
CA PHE A 87 8.09 35.02 -24.55
C PHE A 87 7.11 34.84 -23.37
N LEU A 88 5.83 35.15 -23.60
CA LEU A 88 4.78 35.00 -22.60
C LEU A 88 4.29 33.54 -22.57
N ALA A 89 4.25 32.94 -21.39
CA ALA A 89 3.75 31.59 -21.16
C ALA A 89 2.82 31.56 -19.94
N TYR A 90 1.82 30.68 -19.97
CA TYR A 90 1.03 30.36 -18.77
C TYR A 90 1.79 29.36 -17.90
N ARG A 91 1.76 29.55 -16.59
CA ARG A 91 2.44 28.68 -15.62
C ARG A 91 1.47 28.22 -14.55
N ASP A 92 1.49 26.92 -14.30
CA ASP A 92 0.78 26.28 -13.19
C ASP A 92 1.78 25.60 -12.26
N GLU A 93 1.49 25.61 -10.97
CA GLU A 93 2.25 24.89 -9.97
C GLU A 93 1.37 23.81 -9.31
N PHE A 94 1.90 22.59 -9.29
CA PHE A 94 1.29 21.44 -8.64
C PHE A 94 2.20 20.96 -7.52
N LYS A 95 1.71 21.09 -6.28
CA LYS A 95 2.46 20.70 -5.08
C LYS A 95 1.71 19.65 -4.30
N TRP A 96 2.45 18.67 -3.78
CA TRP A 96 1.91 17.71 -2.85
C TRP A 96 2.99 17.23 -1.87
N HIS A 97 2.87 17.65 -0.62
CA HIS A 97 3.74 17.20 0.46
C HIS A 97 3.05 16.12 1.27
N LEU A 98 3.68 14.95 1.35
CA LEU A 98 3.13 13.77 2.00
C LEU A 98 4.24 13.01 2.70
N GLY A 99 3.92 12.50 3.88
CA GLY A 99 4.65 11.42 4.54
C GLY A 99 3.68 10.37 5.07
N LEU A 100 4.23 9.25 5.50
CA LEU A 100 3.48 8.17 6.13
C LEU A 100 4.09 7.87 7.49
N SER A 101 3.24 7.95 8.52
CA SER A 101 3.56 7.50 9.86
C SER A 101 2.94 6.12 10.10
N VAL A 102 3.74 5.22 10.66
CA VAL A 102 3.30 3.94 11.20
C VAL A 102 3.72 3.95 12.67
N ARG A 103 2.80 4.35 13.57
CA ARG A 103 3.09 4.38 15.01
C ARG A 103 3.13 2.97 15.59
N ASP A 104 2.22 2.10 15.14
CA ASP A 104 2.20 0.70 15.52
C ASP A 104 2.16 -0.20 14.28
N TRP A 105 3.18 -1.05 14.12
CA TRP A 105 3.31 -1.99 13.02
C TRP A 105 2.26 -3.11 13.06
N ARG A 106 1.69 -3.39 14.24
CA ARG A 106 0.71 -4.48 14.45
C ARG A 106 -0.63 -4.19 13.80
N SER A 107 -0.89 -2.92 13.48
CA SER A 107 -2.08 -2.45 12.77
C SER A 107 -2.09 -2.80 11.27
N ILE A 108 -0.98 -3.31 10.75
CA ILE A 108 -0.78 -3.66 9.35
C ILE A 108 -0.44 -5.15 9.24
N SER A 109 -1.03 -5.82 8.26
CA SER A 109 -0.60 -7.15 7.83
C SER A 109 -0.53 -7.25 6.31
N ARG A 110 0.31 -8.16 5.83
CA ARG A 110 0.62 -8.33 4.41
C ARG A 110 0.61 -9.80 4.04
N ILE A 111 -0.13 -10.13 2.99
CA ILE A 111 0.01 -11.41 2.30
C ILE A 111 0.90 -11.15 1.08
N CYS A 112 2.13 -11.66 1.09
CA CYS A 112 3.11 -11.49 0.03
C CYS A 112 3.20 -12.73 -0.87
N ASN A 113 3.88 -12.58 -2.01
CA ASN A 113 4.24 -13.68 -2.91
C ASN A 113 3.03 -14.45 -3.46
N ILE A 114 1.94 -13.76 -3.78
CA ILE A 114 0.77 -14.37 -4.40
C ILE A 114 1.02 -14.47 -5.91
N ASP A 115 1.30 -15.67 -6.41
CA ASP A 115 1.47 -15.89 -7.84
C ASP A 115 0.12 -15.92 -8.55
N VAL A 116 -0.14 -14.91 -9.38
CA VAL A 116 -1.43 -14.76 -10.07
C VAL A 116 -1.69 -15.84 -11.12
N THR A 117 -0.65 -16.55 -11.58
CA THR A 117 -0.76 -17.54 -12.66
C THR A 117 -1.19 -18.92 -12.16
N THR A 118 -0.96 -19.22 -10.88
CA THR A 118 -1.30 -20.51 -10.26
C THR A 118 -2.65 -20.50 -9.56
N LEU A 119 -3.27 -19.33 -9.41
CA LEU A 119 -4.59 -19.16 -8.79
C LEU A 119 -5.65 -19.95 -9.55
N SER A 120 -6.44 -20.69 -8.77
CA SER A 120 -7.58 -21.48 -9.24
C SER A 120 -8.85 -21.07 -8.51
N LYS A 121 -10.01 -21.34 -9.12
CA LYS A 121 -11.33 -20.99 -8.57
C LYS A 121 -11.65 -21.79 -7.30
N ASP A 122 -11.18 -23.02 -7.23
CA ASP A 122 -11.38 -23.95 -6.12
C ASP A 122 -10.22 -23.94 -5.11
N ALA A 123 -9.22 -23.06 -5.31
CA ALA A 123 -7.99 -23.03 -4.53
C ALA A 123 -7.25 -24.39 -4.47
N ALA A 124 -7.47 -25.27 -5.46
CA ALA A 124 -6.76 -26.54 -5.56
C ALA A 124 -5.28 -26.35 -5.94
N THR A 125 -5.00 -25.26 -6.68
CA THR A 125 -3.66 -24.78 -6.99
C THR A 125 -3.51 -23.31 -6.63
N GLY A 126 -2.28 -22.92 -6.29
CA GLY A 126 -1.96 -21.56 -5.89
C GLY A 126 -2.43 -21.26 -4.46
N ALA A 127 -2.60 -19.98 -4.16
CA ALA A 127 -3.00 -19.52 -2.83
C ALA A 127 -4.51 -19.62 -2.60
N ASP A 128 -4.91 -20.12 -1.44
CA ASP A 128 -6.25 -19.93 -0.89
C ASP A 128 -6.34 -18.51 -0.32
N LEU A 129 -6.92 -17.60 -1.09
CA LEU A 129 -6.97 -16.20 -0.73
C LEU A 129 -7.83 -15.98 0.51
N ILE A 130 -8.93 -16.72 0.66
CA ILE A 130 -9.89 -16.51 1.75
C ILE A 130 -9.29 -16.96 3.07
N SER A 131 -8.71 -18.16 3.12
CA SER A 131 -8.06 -18.65 4.35
C SER A 131 -6.92 -17.74 4.76
N MET A 132 -6.04 -17.36 3.83
CA MET A 132 -4.92 -16.47 4.15
C MET A 132 -5.38 -15.07 4.57
N MET A 133 -6.48 -14.56 4.01
CA MET A 133 -7.07 -13.29 4.42
C MET A 133 -7.65 -13.36 5.84
N VAL A 134 -8.21 -14.50 6.24
CA VAL A 134 -8.65 -14.74 7.62
C VAL A 134 -7.46 -14.75 8.57
N ASP A 135 -6.40 -15.50 8.26
CA ASP A 135 -5.19 -15.55 9.08
C ASP A 135 -4.54 -14.17 9.23
N ALA A 136 -4.40 -13.44 8.11
CA ALA A 136 -3.85 -12.09 8.11
C ALA A 136 -4.73 -11.08 8.85
N TYR A 137 -6.04 -11.28 8.88
CA TYR A 137 -6.97 -10.44 9.65
C TYR A 137 -6.77 -10.65 11.16
N TYR A 138 -6.74 -11.90 11.62
CA TYR A 138 -6.61 -12.27 13.03
C TYR A 138 -5.19 -12.16 13.60
N ALA A 139 -4.17 -12.08 12.75
CA ALA A 139 -2.81 -11.78 13.18
C ALA A 139 -2.66 -10.36 13.74
N ARG A 140 -3.52 -9.42 13.31
CA ARG A 140 -3.52 -8.05 13.82
C ARG A 140 -4.19 -8.02 15.19
N ASP A 141 -3.62 -7.23 16.11
CA ASP A 141 -4.15 -7.14 17.48
C ASP A 141 -5.57 -6.54 17.50
N VAL A 142 -6.49 -7.30 18.10
CA VAL A 142 -7.92 -7.00 18.19
C VAL A 142 -8.21 -5.71 18.96
N ALA A 143 -7.33 -5.32 19.90
CA ALA A 143 -7.47 -4.04 20.60
C ALA A 143 -7.29 -2.81 19.69
N MET A 144 -6.54 -2.96 18.58
CA MET A 144 -6.28 -1.89 17.62
C MET A 144 -7.24 -1.84 16.44
N LEU A 145 -8.08 -2.88 16.26
CA LEU A 145 -9.16 -2.88 15.27
C LEU A 145 -10.19 -1.77 15.57
N GLY A 146 -10.32 -1.35 16.83
CA GLY A 146 -11.25 -0.30 17.26
C GLY A 146 -10.77 1.14 17.11
N ASP A 147 -9.47 1.40 16.91
CA ASP A 147 -8.87 2.75 16.97
C ASP A 147 -8.66 3.40 15.57
N GLY A 148 -9.45 2.99 14.59
CA GLY A 148 -9.35 3.51 13.23
C GLY A 148 -10.28 2.84 12.22
N LYS A 149 -10.17 3.25 10.97
CA LYS A 149 -10.90 2.64 9.85
C LYS A 149 -10.06 1.54 9.20
N GLU A 150 -10.59 0.33 9.24
CA GLU A 150 -9.97 -0.82 8.58
C GLU A 150 -10.25 -0.85 7.08
N VAL A 151 -9.19 -1.09 6.31
CA VAL A 151 -9.26 -1.21 4.86
C VAL A 151 -8.34 -2.33 4.39
N ILE A 152 -8.83 -3.11 3.43
CA ILE A 152 -8.06 -4.14 2.73
C ILE A 152 -7.77 -3.63 1.31
N TYR A 153 -6.50 -3.59 0.93
CA TYR A 153 -6.06 -3.21 -0.40
C TYR A 153 -5.55 -4.42 -1.17
N CYS A 154 -6.02 -4.57 -2.41
CA CYS A 154 -5.52 -5.54 -3.38
C CYS A 154 -5.60 -4.95 -4.78
N ASN A 155 -4.87 -5.53 -5.73
CA ASN A 155 -4.99 -5.14 -7.13
C ASN A 155 -6.27 -5.74 -7.75
N LYS A 156 -6.69 -5.18 -8.89
CA LYS A 156 -7.91 -5.61 -9.60
C LYS A 156 -7.96 -7.11 -9.89
N THR A 157 -6.83 -7.71 -10.25
CA THR A 157 -6.74 -9.15 -10.57
C THR A 157 -7.03 -10.01 -9.36
N ILE A 158 -6.43 -9.70 -8.21
CA ILE A 158 -6.70 -10.43 -6.96
C ILE A 158 -8.13 -10.21 -6.52
N HIS A 159 -8.66 -8.98 -6.65
CA HIS A 159 -10.06 -8.73 -6.32
C HIS A 159 -10.99 -9.64 -7.13
N ALA A 160 -10.78 -9.76 -8.45
CA ALA A 160 -11.57 -10.65 -9.29
C ALA A 160 -11.41 -12.14 -8.92
N TRP A 161 -10.20 -12.59 -8.57
CA TRP A 161 -9.96 -13.96 -8.12
C TRP A 161 -10.59 -14.27 -6.77
N LEU A 162 -10.56 -13.30 -5.85
CA LEU A 162 -11.23 -13.41 -4.56
C LEU A 162 -12.73 -13.64 -4.74
N HIS A 163 -13.38 -12.87 -5.63
CA HIS A 163 -14.80 -13.09 -5.98
C HIS A 163 -15.04 -14.50 -6.55
N LYS A 164 -14.16 -14.97 -7.44
CA LYS A 164 -14.28 -16.33 -8.03
C LYS A 164 -14.15 -17.44 -6.99
N GLN A 165 -13.18 -17.32 -6.07
CA GLN A 165 -12.97 -18.29 -5.00
C GLN A 165 -14.13 -18.26 -3.99
N ALA A 166 -14.58 -17.07 -3.60
CA ALA A 166 -15.69 -16.90 -2.65
C ALA A 166 -17.00 -17.52 -3.17
N MET A 167 -17.32 -17.32 -4.44
CA MET A 167 -18.51 -17.91 -5.06
C MET A 167 -18.44 -19.44 -5.18
N ASN A 168 -17.25 -20.04 -5.10
CA ASN A 168 -17.08 -21.48 -5.18
C ASN A 168 -17.16 -22.19 -3.82
N ALA A 169 -17.26 -21.43 -2.74
CA ALA A 169 -17.34 -21.97 -1.39
C ALA A 169 -18.62 -22.81 -1.26
N LYS A 170 -18.47 -24.13 -1.08
CA LYS A 170 -19.59 -25.08 -1.00
C LYS A 170 -20.35 -25.04 0.33
N ASN A 171 -19.88 -24.24 1.28
CA ASN A 171 -20.23 -24.37 2.70
C ASN A 171 -21.13 -23.23 3.21
N VAL A 172 -21.50 -22.27 2.36
CA VAL A 172 -22.38 -21.15 2.73
C VAL A 172 -23.47 -21.06 1.66
N ASN A 173 -24.71 -21.37 2.05
CA ASN A 173 -25.89 -21.31 1.17
C ASN A 173 -26.35 -19.87 0.94
#